data_AF-A0A2W0ARQ9-F1
#
_entry.id   AF-A0A2W0ARQ9-F1
#
_cell.length_a   1.000
_cell.length_b   1.000
_cell.length_c   1.000
_cell.angle_alpha   90.00
_cell.angle_beta   90.00
_cell.angle_gamma   90.00
#
_symmetry.space_group_name_H-M   'P 1'
#
loop_
_entity.id
_entity.type
_entity.pdbx_description
1 polymer ?
#
loop_
_entity_poly.entity_id
_entity_poly.type
_entity_poly.pdbx_seq_one_letter_code
_entity_poly.pdbx_strand_id
1 'polypeptide(L)'
;FLFIALCLWGVSGKFPFKLFLVSLLFYVFIAFPFVTASRFAFKAEEFAGSRDQLAELMVDYLASKEWLGDAENFSAVESFGRGLLPYFTQIVQQSGSTVEFMQGKTFVQALEVLVPRFLYPEKPDMNIGNWTGKAFGAIDQSDDVTNFSPTFIGEFYMNFGLTGVFVGMFLMGILAILVDRYLIIDRRSWMMPIMVSFVGWQESVVGHTIILFIKNAALWLPILLVIAYFPRSPTAARRQRMTLQGHPRGAN
;
A
#
# COMPACT_ATOMS: atom_id res chain seq x y z
N PHE A 1 11.99 -7.41 -0.32
CA PHE A 1 12.85 -8.14 -1.29
C PHE A 1 12.16 -8.40 -2.64
N LEU A 2 10.93 -8.95 -2.66
CA LEU A 2 10.15 -9.16 -3.90
C LEU A 2 10.04 -7.90 -4.77
N PHE A 3 9.79 -6.75 -4.13
CA PHE A 3 9.68 -5.46 -4.79
C PHE A 3 10.97 -5.03 -5.52
N ILE A 4 12.13 -5.26 -4.92
CA ILE A 4 13.43 -4.99 -5.56
C ILE A 4 13.62 -5.89 -6.78
N ALA A 5 13.16 -7.15 -6.72
CA ALA A 5 13.18 -8.08 -7.84
C ALA A 5 12.27 -7.60 -8.99
N LEU A 6 11.07 -7.08 -8.70
CA LEU A 6 10.18 -6.50 -9.70
C LEU A 6 10.79 -5.26 -10.36
N CYS A 7 11.48 -4.42 -9.60
CA CYS A 7 12.19 -3.26 -10.13
C CYS A 7 13.33 -3.64 -11.06
N LEU A 8 14.16 -4.61 -10.64
CA LEU A 8 15.26 -5.11 -11.45
C LEU A 8 14.76 -5.81 -12.72
N TRP A 9 13.61 -6.49 -12.66
CA TRP A 9 12.95 -7.02 -13.85
C TRP A 9 12.53 -5.91 -14.81
N GLY A 10 11.89 -4.85 -14.29
CA GLY A 10 11.47 -3.69 -15.08
C GLY A 10 12.61 -2.96 -15.78
N VAL A 11 13.80 -2.88 -15.19
CA VAL A 11 15.00 -2.27 -15.83
C VAL A 11 15.65 -3.21 -16.84
N SER A 12 15.86 -4.46 -16.44
CA SER A 12 16.77 -5.36 -17.17
C SER A 12 16.07 -6.15 -18.27
N GLY A 13 14.73 -6.19 -18.26
CA GLY A 13 13.92 -7.04 -19.14
C GLY A 13 14.08 -8.53 -18.88
N LYS A 14 14.92 -8.92 -17.91
CA LYS A 14 15.18 -10.30 -17.51
C LYS A 14 14.69 -10.50 -16.08
N PHE A 15 13.88 -11.52 -15.86
CA PHE A 15 13.35 -11.80 -14.54
C PHE A 15 14.49 -12.24 -13.60
N PRO A 16 14.74 -11.56 -12.46
CA PRO A 16 15.84 -11.88 -11.56
C PRO A 16 15.47 -13.07 -10.64
N PHE A 17 15.42 -14.27 -11.24
CA PHE A 17 14.94 -15.49 -10.59
C PHE A 17 15.64 -15.80 -9.25
N LYS A 18 16.96 -15.59 -9.16
CA LYS A 18 17.72 -15.81 -7.93
C LYS A 18 17.23 -14.92 -6.79
N LEU A 19 16.99 -13.64 -7.05
CA LEU A 19 16.51 -12.70 -6.04
C LEU A 19 15.07 -13.00 -5.65
N PHE A 20 14.23 -13.41 -6.60
CA PHE A 20 12.88 -13.88 -6.32
C PHE A 20 12.90 -15.10 -5.40
N LEU A 21 13.71 -16.11 -5.71
CA LEU A 21 13.84 -17.32 -4.90
C LEU A 21 14.33 -17.00 -3.48
N VAL A 22 15.36 -16.16 -3.35
CA VAL A 22 15.84 -15.69 -2.04
C VAL A 22 14.75 -14.94 -1.28
N SER A 23 13.97 -14.09 -1.96
CA SER A 23 12.85 -13.38 -1.34
C SER A 23 11.77 -14.33 -0.84
N LEU A 24 11.45 -15.36 -1.63
CA LEU A 24 10.47 -16.37 -1.29
C LEU A 24 10.92 -17.18 -0.08
N LEU A 25 12.18 -17.65 -0.07
CA LEU A 25 12.76 -18.37 1.05
C LEU A 25 12.80 -17.50 2.32
N PHE A 26 13.21 -16.24 2.21
CA PHE A 26 13.17 -15.30 3.32
C PHE A 26 11.74 -15.14 3.87
N TYR A 27 10.74 -15.01 2.99
CA TYR A 27 9.35 -14.89 3.42
C TYR A 27 8.88 -16.15 4.17
N VAL A 28 9.10 -17.33 3.60
CA VAL A 28 8.63 -18.60 4.17
C VAL A 28 9.33 -18.95 5.48
N PHE A 29 10.66 -18.76 5.56
CA PHE A 29 11.44 -19.24 6.70
C PHE A 29 11.73 -18.19 7.76
N ILE A 30 11.52 -16.91 7.47
CA ILE A 30 11.81 -15.82 8.43
C ILE A 30 10.56 -14.98 8.65
N ALA A 31 10.02 -14.36 7.60
CA ALA A 31 8.94 -13.40 7.77
C ALA A 31 7.64 -14.07 8.29
N PHE A 32 7.24 -15.19 7.68
CA PHE A 32 6.04 -15.94 8.07
C PHE A 32 6.08 -16.42 9.53
N PRO A 33 7.07 -17.21 9.97
CA PRO A 33 7.09 -17.70 11.35
C PRO A 33 7.21 -16.56 12.35
N PHE A 34 7.98 -15.51 12.04
CA PHE A 34 8.10 -14.33 12.90
C PHE A 34 6.77 -13.57 13.05
N VAL A 35 6.04 -13.35 11.96
CA VAL A 35 4.72 -12.70 12.01
C VAL A 35 3.72 -13.54 12.79
N THR A 36 3.69 -14.86 12.57
CA THR A 36 2.79 -15.75 13.31
C THR A 36 3.15 -15.79 14.79
N ALA A 37 4.44 -15.85 15.14
CA ALA A 37 4.91 -15.76 16.52
C ALA A 37 4.48 -14.45 17.20
N SER A 38 4.63 -13.32 16.50
CA SER A 38 4.19 -12.02 17.03
C SER A 38 2.68 -12.00 17.28
N ARG A 39 1.89 -12.55 16.35
CA ARG A 39 0.43 -12.63 16.49
C ARG A 39 0.00 -13.54 17.62
N PHE A 40 0.71 -14.65 17.83
CA PHE A 40 0.50 -15.54 18.96
C PHE A 40 0.80 -14.83 20.26
N ALA A 41 1.97 -14.20 20.38
CA ALA A 41 2.38 -13.48 21.58
C ALA A 41 1.42 -12.34 21.94
N PHE A 42 0.91 -11.58 20.96
CA PHE A 42 -0.09 -10.52 21.22
C PHE A 42 -1.47 -11.05 21.66
N LYS A 43 -1.79 -12.31 21.38
CA LYS A 43 -3.07 -12.94 21.74
C LYS A 43 -2.95 -13.86 22.96
N ALA A 44 -1.74 -14.09 23.46
CA ALA A 44 -1.52 -14.88 24.64
C ALA A 44 -2.14 -14.17 25.84
N GLU A 45 -2.94 -14.88 26.64
CA GLU A 45 -3.56 -14.33 27.86
C GLU A 45 -2.52 -13.81 28.86
N GLU A 46 -1.31 -14.36 28.81
CA GLU A 46 -0.17 -14.02 29.65
C GLU A 46 0.55 -12.72 29.22
N PHE A 47 0.19 -12.13 28.07
CA PHE A 47 0.83 -10.93 27.56
C PHE A 47 0.41 -9.68 28.36
N ALA A 48 1.27 -9.25 29.28
CA ALA A 48 1.04 -8.05 30.10
C ALA A 48 1.62 -6.76 29.46
N GLY A 49 1.93 -6.76 28.17
CA GLY A 49 2.41 -5.57 27.44
C GLY A 49 3.91 -5.28 27.56
N SER A 50 4.69 -6.15 28.20
CA SER A 50 6.16 -5.99 28.31
C SER A 50 6.89 -6.47 27.05
N ARG A 51 7.96 -5.78 26.66
CA ARG A 51 8.82 -6.16 25.52
C ARG A 51 9.57 -7.47 25.76
N ASP A 52 9.96 -7.72 27.00
CA ASP A 52 10.73 -8.92 27.35
C ASP A 52 9.84 -10.16 27.27
N GLN A 53 8.59 -10.06 27.76
CA GLN A 53 7.57 -11.11 27.63
C GLN A 53 7.20 -11.37 26.17
N LEU A 54 7.11 -10.32 25.35
CA LEU A 54 6.88 -10.47 23.90
C LEU A 54 7.99 -11.30 23.26
N ALA A 55 9.25 -11.01 23.60
CA ALA A 55 10.40 -11.71 23.05
C ALA A 55 10.41 -13.19 23.49
N GLU A 56 10.13 -13.46 24.77
CA GLU A 56 10.08 -14.81 25.33
C GLU A 56 8.99 -15.67 24.67
N LEU A 57 7.75 -15.18 24.64
CA LEU A 57 6.62 -15.87 23.99
C LEU A 57 6.86 -16.14 22.50
N MET A 58 7.46 -15.18 21.78
CA MET A 58 7.82 -15.39 20.38
C MET A 58 8.92 -16.44 20.21
N VAL A 59 9.95 -16.42 21.06
CA VAL A 59 11.05 -17.40 20.99
C VAL A 59 10.54 -18.80 21.30
N ASP A 60 9.70 -18.94 22.32
CA ASP A 60 9.12 -20.22 22.71
C ASP A 60 8.26 -20.81 21.60
N TYR A 61 7.39 -20.01 20.98
CA TYR A 61 6.57 -20.44 19.84
C TYR A 61 7.41 -20.77 18.60
N LEU A 62 8.49 -20.03 18.34
CA LEU A 62 9.41 -20.36 17.23
C LEU A 62 10.17 -21.66 17.49
N ALA A 63 10.59 -21.89 18.73
CA ALA A 63 11.34 -23.07 19.16
C ALA A 63 10.48 -24.32 19.24
N SER A 64 9.19 -24.18 19.59
CA SER A 64 8.22 -25.28 19.64
C SER A 64 7.92 -25.87 18.26
N LYS A 65 8.20 -25.12 17.18
CA LYS A 65 7.90 -25.46 15.79
C LYS A 65 6.41 -25.61 15.49
N GLU A 66 5.53 -25.15 16.37
CA GLU A 66 4.07 -25.15 16.16
C GLU A 66 3.68 -24.39 14.89
N TRP A 67 4.46 -23.37 14.51
CA TRP A 67 4.30 -22.63 13.27
C TRP A 67 4.37 -23.49 12.00
N LEU A 68 4.98 -24.67 12.03
CA LEU A 68 4.94 -25.63 10.92
C LEU A 68 3.56 -26.29 10.80
N GLY A 69 2.92 -26.63 11.93
CA GLY A 69 1.56 -27.17 11.94
C GLY A 69 0.52 -26.12 11.57
N ASP A 70 0.70 -24.87 12.01
CA ASP A 70 -0.14 -23.75 11.59
C ASP A 70 -0.02 -23.46 10.09
N ALA A 71 1.15 -23.72 9.50
CA ALA A 71 1.34 -23.64 8.05
C ALA A 71 0.59 -24.74 7.29
N GLU A 72 0.46 -25.94 7.84
CA GLU A 72 -0.33 -27.03 7.24
C GLU A 72 -1.84 -26.75 7.31
N ASN A 73 -2.30 -26.14 8.40
CA ASN A 73 -3.69 -25.72 8.58
C ASN A 73 -4.00 -24.36 7.91
N PHE A 74 -3.04 -23.77 7.20
CA PHE A 74 -3.20 -22.50 6.52
C PHE A 74 -4.18 -22.61 5.36
N SER A 75 -5.42 -22.16 5.56
CA SER A 75 -6.32 -21.91 4.45
C SER A 75 -5.92 -20.61 3.75
N ALA A 76 -5.37 -20.74 2.54
CA ALA A 76 -5.10 -19.59 1.68
C ALA A 76 -6.38 -18.79 1.41
N VAL A 77 -7.52 -19.48 1.21
CA VAL A 77 -8.83 -18.84 1.00
C VAL A 77 -9.26 -18.05 2.23
N GLU A 78 -9.06 -18.60 3.43
CA GLU A 78 -9.39 -17.89 4.66
C GLU A 78 -8.43 -16.72 4.89
N SER A 79 -7.14 -16.85 4.60
CA SER A 79 -6.18 -15.74 4.74
C SER A 79 -6.36 -14.64 3.70
N PHE A 80 -6.74 -14.96 2.45
CA PHE A 80 -7.14 -13.97 1.45
C PHE A 80 -8.53 -13.37 1.74
N GLY A 81 -9.43 -14.17 2.33
CA GLY A 81 -10.79 -13.78 2.70
C GLY A 81 -10.93 -13.07 4.05
N ARG A 82 -9.91 -13.12 4.91
CA ARG A 82 -9.88 -12.60 6.31
C ARG A 82 -9.85 -11.07 6.42
N GLY A 83 -10.58 -10.38 5.54
CA GLY A 83 -11.14 -9.15 6.02
C GLY A 83 -11.80 -8.25 5.00
N LEU A 84 -11.10 -7.94 3.90
CA LEU A 84 -11.57 -6.87 3.01
C LEU A 84 -12.85 -7.23 2.26
N LEU A 85 -12.98 -8.47 1.78
CA LEU A 85 -14.16 -8.93 1.03
C LEU A 85 -15.41 -9.07 1.91
N PRO A 86 -15.36 -9.76 3.08
CA PRO A 86 -16.48 -9.79 4.01
C PRO A 86 -16.86 -8.39 4.51
N TYR A 87 -15.87 -7.56 4.81
CA TYR A 87 -16.13 -6.19 5.26
C TYR A 87 -16.73 -5.32 4.16
N PHE A 88 -16.24 -5.43 2.93
CA PHE A 88 -16.84 -4.78 1.78
C PHE A 88 -18.30 -5.23 1.58
N THR A 89 -18.58 -6.53 1.80
CA THR A 89 -19.94 -7.06 1.73
C THR A 89 -20.83 -6.45 2.81
N GLN A 90 -20.34 -6.31 4.05
CA GLN A 90 -21.06 -5.62 5.13
C GLN A 90 -21.34 -4.15 4.76
N ILE A 91 -20.34 -3.45 4.23
CA ILE A 91 -20.50 -2.07 3.76
C ILE A 91 -21.61 -1.99 2.71
N VAL A 92 -21.61 -2.89 1.72
CA VAL A 92 -22.61 -2.88 0.64
C VAL A 92 -24.02 -3.18 1.15
N GLN A 93 -24.16 -4.12 2.09
CA GLN A 93 -25.45 -4.53 2.64
C GLN A 93 -26.06 -3.48 3.59
N GLN A 94 -25.21 -2.79 4.35
CA GLN A 94 -25.64 -1.89 5.41
C GLN A 94 -25.71 -0.42 4.98
N SER A 95 -24.91 0.00 3.98
CA SER A 95 -24.91 1.40 3.51
C SER A 95 -26.23 1.77 2.84
N GLY A 96 -26.85 2.85 3.29
CA GLY A 96 -28.16 3.30 2.83
C GLY A 96 -29.34 2.55 3.44
N SER A 97 -29.10 1.57 4.31
CA SER A 97 -30.14 0.80 5.02
C SER A 97 -30.02 0.99 6.54
N THR A 98 -29.04 0.36 7.18
CA THR A 98 -28.77 0.46 8.63
C THR A 98 -27.75 1.55 8.95
N VAL A 99 -26.83 1.83 8.04
CA VAL A 99 -25.85 2.91 8.14
C VAL A 99 -26.14 3.91 7.04
N GLU A 100 -26.45 5.16 7.41
CA GLU A 100 -26.69 6.21 6.42
C GLU A 100 -25.43 6.46 5.57
N PHE A 101 -25.64 6.87 4.32
CA PHE A 101 -24.54 7.28 3.47
C PHE A 101 -23.75 8.42 4.10
N MET A 102 -22.44 8.34 4.01
CA MET A 102 -21.54 9.29 4.68
C MET A 102 -21.41 10.63 3.95
N GLN A 103 -21.93 10.73 2.71
CA GLN A 103 -22.08 11.97 1.96
C GLN A 103 -20.77 12.79 1.83
N GLY A 104 -19.64 12.11 1.71
CA GLY A 104 -18.32 12.73 1.53
C GLY A 104 -17.59 13.11 2.82
N LYS A 105 -18.12 12.78 4.00
CA LYS A 105 -17.46 13.05 5.29
C LYS A 105 -16.01 12.54 5.31
N THR A 106 -15.77 11.34 4.76
CA THR A 106 -14.41 10.78 4.75
C THR A 106 -13.48 11.50 3.76
N PHE A 107 -14.01 12.08 2.68
CA PHE A 107 -13.21 12.89 1.74
C PHE A 107 -12.85 14.25 2.32
N VAL A 108 -13.77 14.89 3.04
CA VAL A 108 -13.49 16.15 3.75
C VAL A 108 -12.36 15.92 4.76
N GLN A 109 -12.47 14.85 5.54
CA GLN A 109 -11.43 14.45 6.48
C GLN A 109 -10.09 14.15 5.79
N ALA A 110 -10.12 13.53 4.59
CA ALA A 110 -8.92 13.30 3.80
C ALA A 110 -8.19 14.59 3.42
N LEU A 111 -8.94 15.64 3.09
CA LEU A 111 -8.37 16.95 2.76
C LEU A 111 -7.85 17.67 4.01
N GLU A 112 -8.55 17.56 5.14
CA GLU A 112 -8.09 18.09 6.42
C GLU A 112 -6.75 17.49 6.84
N VAL A 113 -6.41 16.25 6.43
CA VAL A 113 -5.09 15.66 6.68
C VAL A 113 -3.93 16.51 6.15
N LEU A 114 -4.13 17.21 5.04
CA LEU A 114 -3.12 18.07 4.43
C LEU A 114 -2.84 19.34 5.26
N VAL A 115 -3.78 19.74 6.12
CA VAL A 115 -3.61 20.89 7.01
C VAL A 115 -2.73 20.48 8.20
N PRO A 116 -1.57 21.11 8.40
CA PRO A 116 -0.72 20.85 9.55
C PRO A 116 -1.42 21.19 10.88
N ARG A 117 -1.14 20.43 11.95
CA ARG A 117 -1.77 20.64 13.27
C ARG A 117 -1.51 22.02 13.88
N PHE A 118 -0.47 22.74 13.47
CA PHE A 118 -0.23 24.10 13.97
C PHE A 118 -1.25 25.11 13.43
N LEU A 119 -1.82 24.87 12.23
CA LEU A 119 -2.89 25.70 11.65
C LEU A 119 -4.28 25.23 12.07
N TYR A 120 -4.43 23.94 12.38
CA TYR A 120 -5.68 23.36 12.88
C TYR A 120 -5.40 22.52 14.14
N PRO A 121 -5.31 23.17 15.32
CA PRO A 121 -4.98 22.48 16.57
C PRO A 121 -6.06 21.51 17.03
N GLU A 122 -7.32 21.84 16.77
CA GLU A 122 -8.50 21.04 17.17
C GLU A 122 -8.88 19.97 16.13
N LYS A 123 -7.92 19.61 15.27
CA LYS A 123 -8.11 18.58 14.25
C LYS A 123 -8.38 17.23 14.93
N PRO A 124 -9.49 16.54 14.59
CA PRO A 124 -9.82 15.24 15.16
C PRO A 124 -8.71 14.21 14.91
N ASP A 125 -8.47 13.32 15.87
CA ASP A 125 -7.60 12.16 15.65
C ASP A 125 -8.30 11.17 14.73
N MET A 126 -7.77 11.05 13.51
CA MET A 126 -8.42 10.33 12.43
C MET A 126 -8.09 8.85 12.49
N ASN A 127 -9.03 8.07 13.00
CA ASN A 127 -9.00 6.63 12.95
C ASN A 127 -10.14 6.07 12.10
N ILE A 128 -10.16 6.41 10.79
CA ILE A 128 -11.26 6.03 9.90
C ILE A 128 -11.46 4.53 9.86
N GLY A 129 -10.38 3.74 9.81
CA GLY A 129 -10.53 2.28 9.73
C GLY A 129 -11.18 1.69 10.98
N ASN A 130 -10.89 2.24 12.16
CA ASN A 130 -11.58 1.87 13.38
C ASN A 130 -13.04 2.35 13.38
N TRP A 131 -13.25 3.63 13.04
CA TRP A 131 -14.56 4.25 13.05
C TRP A 131 -15.54 3.57 12.07
N THR A 132 -15.13 3.33 10.83
CA THR A 132 -15.92 2.58 9.87
C THR A 132 -16.05 1.13 10.30
N GLY A 133 -15.02 0.54 10.90
CA GLY A 133 -15.07 -0.82 11.43
C GLY A 133 -16.18 -0.98 12.46
N LYS A 134 -16.30 -0.03 13.39
CA LYS A 134 -17.37 0.02 14.39
C LYS A 134 -18.73 0.33 13.77
N ALA A 135 -18.80 1.28 12.84
CA ALA A 135 -20.05 1.68 12.20
C ALA A 135 -20.73 0.52 11.45
N PHE A 136 -19.94 -0.34 10.82
CA PHE A 136 -20.42 -1.48 10.03
C PHE A 136 -20.38 -2.82 10.79
N GLY A 137 -20.02 -2.80 12.08
CA GLY A 137 -20.01 -4.00 12.94
C GLY A 137 -18.86 -4.99 12.67
N ALA A 138 -17.79 -4.53 12.04
CA ALA A 138 -16.57 -5.33 11.82
C ALA A 138 -15.60 -5.28 13.02
N ILE A 139 -15.76 -4.30 13.91
CA ILE A 139 -14.97 -4.11 15.12
C ILE A 139 -15.93 -3.86 16.29
N ASP A 140 -15.58 -4.38 17.47
CA ASP A 140 -16.33 -4.12 18.70
C ASP A 140 -16.30 -2.63 19.07
N GLN A 141 -17.38 -2.13 19.67
CA GLN A 141 -17.47 -0.71 20.06
C GLN A 141 -16.41 -0.31 21.10
N SER A 142 -15.94 -1.26 21.91
CA SER A 142 -14.90 -1.06 22.94
C SER A 142 -13.46 -1.15 22.42
N ASP A 143 -13.26 -1.62 21.18
CA ASP A 143 -11.93 -1.80 20.61
C ASP A 143 -11.50 -0.54 19.85
N ASP A 144 -10.60 0.25 20.44
CA ASP A 144 -10.05 1.48 19.85
C ASP A 144 -8.72 1.27 19.11
N VAL A 145 -8.18 0.04 19.14
CA VAL A 145 -6.83 -0.26 18.63
C VAL A 145 -6.92 -0.88 17.24
N THR A 146 -7.90 -1.75 17.00
CA THR A 146 -8.06 -2.45 15.73
C THR A 146 -8.47 -1.49 14.63
N ASN A 147 -7.88 -1.68 13.45
CA ASN A 147 -8.08 -0.79 12.32
C ASN A 147 -8.43 -1.58 11.08
N PHE A 148 -9.60 -1.31 10.50
CA PHE A 148 -10.10 -2.04 9.35
C PHE A 148 -10.35 -1.13 8.17
N SER A 149 -9.59 -1.31 7.11
CA SER A 149 -9.71 -0.44 5.95
C SER A 149 -10.96 -0.79 5.12
N PRO A 150 -11.84 0.17 4.83
CA PRO A 150 -12.95 -0.01 3.90
C PRO A 150 -12.51 -0.13 2.44
N THR A 151 -11.23 0.08 2.10
CA THR A 151 -10.69 0.21 0.73
C THR A 151 -11.28 1.41 -0.03
N PHE A 152 -10.71 1.77 -1.18
CA PHE A 152 -11.30 2.86 -1.99
C PHE A 152 -12.71 2.52 -2.48
N ILE A 153 -12.93 1.27 -2.92
CA ILE A 153 -14.24 0.87 -3.46
C ILE A 153 -15.30 0.90 -2.36
N GLY A 154 -15.00 0.35 -1.17
CA GLY A 154 -15.91 0.41 -0.04
C GLY A 154 -16.12 1.84 0.46
N GLU A 155 -15.09 2.67 0.48
CA GLU A 155 -15.21 4.08 0.86
C GLU A 155 -16.05 4.89 -0.14
N PHE A 156 -15.88 4.67 -1.45
CA PHE A 156 -16.74 5.29 -2.46
C PHE A 156 -18.20 4.84 -2.32
N TYR A 157 -18.42 3.54 -2.04
CA TYR A 157 -19.75 2.98 -1.86
C TYR A 157 -20.44 3.51 -0.60
N MET A 158 -19.77 3.54 0.55
CA MET A 158 -20.38 4.03 1.80
C MET A 158 -20.67 5.53 1.78
N ASN A 159 -20.02 6.29 0.89
CA ASN A 159 -20.29 7.72 0.71
C ASN A 159 -21.47 7.98 -0.23
N PHE A 160 -21.53 7.32 -1.40
CA PHE A 160 -22.49 7.65 -2.47
C PHE A 160 -23.03 6.42 -3.24
N GLY A 161 -22.93 5.22 -2.66
CA GLY A 161 -23.34 3.96 -3.27
C GLY A 161 -22.62 3.66 -4.58
N LEU A 162 -23.32 3.00 -5.51
CA LEU A 162 -22.78 2.65 -6.83
C LEU A 162 -22.29 3.88 -7.62
N THR A 163 -23.00 5.00 -7.55
CA THR A 163 -22.59 6.23 -8.23
C THR A 163 -21.23 6.72 -7.73
N GLY A 164 -21.01 6.65 -6.41
CA GLY A 164 -19.71 6.93 -5.81
C GLY A 164 -18.60 6.06 -6.38
N VAL A 165 -18.85 4.75 -6.50
CA VAL A 165 -17.86 3.80 -7.04
C VAL A 165 -17.53 4.13 -8.50
N PHE A 166 -18.54 4.34 -9.35
CA PHE A 166 -18.31 4.65 -10.77
C PHE A 166 -17.52 5.95 -10.94
N VAL A 167 -17.94 7.02 -10.26
CA VAL A 167 -17.27 8.32 -10.35
C VAL A 167 -15.86 8.24 -9.75
N GLY A 168 -15.72 7.65 -8.56
CA GLY A 168 -14.44 7.50 -7.86
C GLY A 168 -13.43 6.72 -8.68
N MET A 169 -13.81 5.55 -9.21
CA MET A 169 -12.92 4.73 -10.04
C MET A 169 -12.58 5.40 -11.38
N PHE A 170 -13.52 6.13 -11.97
CA PHE A 170 -13.23 6.93 -13.17
C PHE A 170 -12.19 8.02 -12.89
N LEU A 171 -12.32 8.75 -11.77
CA LEU A 171 -11.34 9.75 -11.34
C LEU A 171 -9.97 9.12 -11.03
N MET A 172 -9.94 7.93 -10.43
CA MET A 172 -8.70 7.17 -10.21
C MET A 172 -8.03 6.77 -11.54
N GLY A 173 -8.82 6.40 -12.56
CA GLY A 173 -8.31 6.14 -13.90
C GLY A 173 -7.69 7.39 -14.55
N ILE A 174 -8.33 8.55 -14.40
CA ILE A 174 -7.76 9.83 -14.85
C ILE A 174 -6.44 10.11 -14.13
N LEU A 175 -6.41 9.93 -12.81
CA LEU A 175 -5.20 10.14 -12.02
C LEU A 175 -4.05 9.22 -12.49
N ALA A 176 -4.34 7.95 -12.78
CA ALA A 176 -3.35 7.01 -13.31
C ALA A 176 -2.79 7.48 -14.66
N ILE A 177 -3.64 8.00 -15.56
CA ILE A 177 -3.21 8.57 -16.85
C ILE A 177 -2.32 9.81 -16.63
N LEU A 178 -2.67 10.69 -15.70
CA LEU A 178 -1.87 11.87 -15.39
C LEU A 178 -0.49 11.47 -14.83
N VAL A 179 -0.46 10.48 -13.93
CA VAL A 179 0.79 9.92 -13.40
C VAL A 179 1.65 9.35 -14.52
N ASP A 180 1.09 8.51 -15.41
CA ASP A 180 1.85 7.95 -16.54
C ASP A 180 2.38 9.07 -17.45
N ARG A 181 1.55 10.04 -17.82
CA ARG A 181 1.92 11.07 -18.78
C ARG A 181 2.95 12.07 -18.25
N TYR A 182 2.86 12.46 -16.99
CA TYR A 182 3.67 13.55 -16.42
C TYR A 182 4.81 13.08 -15.54
N LEU A 183 4.71 11.90 -14.92
CA LEU A 183 5.77 11.34 -14.09
C LEU A 183 6.61 10.34 -14.88
N ILE A 184 5.99 9.45 -15.67
CA ILE A 184 6.70 8.42 -16.43
C ILE A 184 7.17 8.98 -17.79
N ILE A 185 8.12 9.92 -17.73
CA ILE A 185 8.62 10.66 -18.91
C ILE A 185 9.54 9.79 -19.79
N ASP A 186 10.32 8.88 -19.20
CA ASP A 186 11.34 8.12 -19.92
C ASP A 186 11.39 6.66 -19.46
N ARG A 187 10.80 5.76 -20.26
CA ARG A 187 10.67 4.32 -19.95
C ARG A 187 12.02 3.59 -19.82
N ARG A 188 13.12 4.21 -20.24
CA ARG A 188 14.47 3.63 -20.18
C ARG A 188 15.34 4.21 -19.05
N SER A 189 14.82 5.20 -18.31
CA SER A 189 15.53 5.82 -17.20
C SER A 189 15.54 4.90 -15.97
N TRP A 190 16.62 4.96 -15.19
CA TRP A 190 16.75 4.30 -13.87
C TRP A 190 15.66 4.71 -12.87
N MET A 191 14.91 5.75 -13.20
CA MET A 191 13.77 6.26 -12.45
C MET A 191 12.47 5.48 -12.65
N MET A 192 12.31 4.80 -13.79
CA MET A 192 11.10 4.02 -14.10
C MET A 192 10.75 2.98 -13.02
N PRO A 193 11.70 2.20 -12.50
CA PRO A 193 11.42 1.25 -11.42
C PRO A 193 11.04 1.92 -10.11
N ILE A 194 11.58 3.11 -9.82
CA ILE A 194 11.24 3.89 -8.61
C ILE A 194 9.81 4.42 -8.72
N MET A 195 9.38 4.79 -9.93
CA MET A 195 8.02 5.24 -10.19
C MET A 195 7.02 4.09 -10.22
N VAL A 196 7.34 2.97 -10.86
CA VAL A 196 6.51 1.75 -10.81
C VAL A 196 6.46 1.19 -9.39
N SER A 197 7.56 1.27 -8.66
CA SER A 197 7.61 0.99 -7.22
C SER A 197 6.62 1.84 -6.46
N PHE A 198 6.70 3.16 -6.66
CA PHE A 198 5.83 4.10 -5.97
C PHE A 198 4.37 3.84 -6.31
N VAL A 199 4.03 3.69 -7.60
CA VAL A 199 2.68 3.36 -8.03
C VAL A 199 2.23 2.03 -7.44
N GLY A 200 3.05 0.97 -7.49
CA GLY A 200 2.74 -0.33 -6.87
C GLY A 200 2.60 -0.26 -5.34
N TRP A 201 3.34 0.62 -4.67
CA TRP A 201 3.17 0.92 -3.26
C TRP A 201 1.84 1.63 -3.02
N GLN A 202 1.46 2.58 -3.87
CA GLN A 202 0.15 3.24 -3.81
C GLN A 202 -1.00 2.27 -4.15
N GLU A 203 -0.79 1.29 -5.03
CA GLU A 203 -1.73 0.21 -5.31
C GLU A 203 -1.89 -0.72 -4.10
N SER A 204 -0.82 -0.97 -3.33
CA SER A 204 -0.96 -1.63 -2.02
C SER A 204 -1.76 -0.79 -1.00
N VAL A 205 -1.87 0.53 -1.25
CA VAL A 205 -2.72 1.48 -0.50
C VAL A 205 -4.17 1.50 -1.02
N VAL A 206 -4.50 0.86 -2.15
CA VAL A 206 -5.91 0.65 -2.56
C VAL A 206 -6.64 -0.26 -1.56
N GLY A 207 -5.89 -1.12 -0.86
CA GLY A 207 -6.37 -1.86 0.32
C GLY A 207 -6.54 -1.01 1.58
N HIS A 208 -6.12 0.26 1.57
CA HIS A 208 -6.22 1.24 2.65
C HIS A 208 -7.32 2.31 2.36
N THR A 209 -7.47 3.31 3.23
CA THR A 209 -8.41 4.43 3.05
C THR A 209 -7.86 5.50 2.10
N ILE A 210 -8.75 6.29 1.49
CA ILE A 210 -8.39 7.40 0.61
C ILE A 210 -7.53 8.45 1.31
N ILE A 211 -7.66 8.55 2.65
CA ILE A 211 -6.85 9.44 3.49
C ILE A 211 -5.37 9.08 3.42
N LEU A 212 -5.04 7.79 3.61
CA LEU A 212 -3.65 7.34 3.56
C LEU A 212 -3.06 7.57 2.17
N PHE A 213 -3.87 7.37 1.13
CA PHE A 213 -3.48 7.66 -0.24
C PHE A 213 -3.17 9.14 -0.45
N ILE A 214 -4.08 10.04 -0.07
CA ILE A 214 -3.89 11.49 -0.23
C ILE A 214 -2.66 11.96 0.55
N LYS A 215 -2.48 11.51 1.79
CA LYS A 215 -1.31 11.83 2.62
C LYS A 215 -0.01 11.38 1.96
N ASN A 216 0.04 10.14 1.49
CA ASN A 216 1.24 9.59 0.85
C ASN A 216 1.49 10.26 -0.51
N ALA A 217 0.47 10.45 -1.32
CA ALA A 217 0.58 11.15 -2.60
C ALA A 217 1.09 12.59 -2.41
N ALA A 218 0.55 13.34 -1.45
CA ALA A 218 0.99 14.71 -1.16
C ALA A 218 2.47 14.79 -0.73
N LEU A 219 2.96 13.81 0.03
CA LEU A 219 4.36 13.76 0.43
C LEU A 219 5.29 13.39 -0.73
N TRP A 220 4.91 12.37 -1.51
CA TRP A 220 5.81 11.74 -2.46
C TRP A 220 5.76 12.33 -3.87
N LEU A 221 4.61 12.86 -4.33
CA LEU A 221 4.51 13.47 -5.66
C LEU A 221 5.49 14.63 -5.87
N PRO A 222 5.68 15.58 -4.92
CA PRO A 222 6.67 16.64 -5.08
C PRO A 222 8.10 16.10 -5.16
N ILE A 223 8.43 15.09 -4.34
CA ILE A 223 9.75 14.45 -4.36
C ILE A 223 10.00 13.81 -5.72
N LEU A 224 9.02 13.07 -6.25
CA LEU A 224 9.12 12.43 -7.55
C LEU A 224 9.21 13.42 -8.69
N LEU A 225 8.48 14.54 -8.63
CA LEU A 225 8.61 15.64 -9.58
C LEU A 225 10.02 16.23 -9.51
N VAL A 226 10.56 16.52 -8.34
CA VAL A 226 11.94 17.02 -8.19
C VAL A 226 12.94 16.04 -8.79
N ILE A 227 12.81 14.74 -8.52
CA ILE A 227 13.71 13.73 -9.11
C ILE A 227 13.53 13.68 -10.64
N ALA A 228 12.30 13.80 -11.15
CA ALA A 228 12.00 13.74 -12.59
C ALA A 228 12.53 14.94 -13.36
N TYR A 229 12.56 16.10 -12.72
CA TYR A 229 13.07 17.35 -13.28
C TYR A 229 14.54 17.63 -12.90
N PHE A 230 15.17 16.80 -12.06
CA PHE A 230 16.60 16.93 -11.75
C PHE A 230 17.41 16.70 -13.02
N PRO A 231 18.37 17.59 -13.36
CA PRO A 231 19.09 17.51 -14.62
C PRO A 231 19.86 16.18 -14.71
N ARG A 232 19.55 15.42 -15.77
CA ARG A 232 20.31 14.23 -16.18
C ARG A 232 21.79 14.58 -16.14
N SER A 233 22.60 13.81 -15.41
CA SER A 233 24.05 14.04 -15.40
C SER A 233 24.57 14.04 -16.85
N PRO A 234 25.49 14.98 -17.20
CA PRO A 234 25.88 15.27 -18.58
C PRO A 234 26.53 14.08 -19.32
N THR A 235 26.85 13.00 -18.61
CA THR A 235 27.40 11.75 -19.16
C THR A 235 26.41 11.04 -20.11
N ALA A 236 25.10 11.14 -19.89
CA ALA A 236 24.11 10.54 -20.79
C ALA A 236 23.98 11.31 -22.11
N ALA A 237 24.01 12.64 -22.06
CA ALA A 237 23.95 13.51 -23.25
C ALA A 237 25.21 13.38 -24.13
N ARG A 238 26.38 13.13 -23.52
CA ARG A 238 27.64 12.95 -24.26
C ARG A 238 27.66 11.65 -25.08
N ARG A 239 26.99 10.60 -24.62
CA ARG A 239 26.91 9.31 -25.34
C ARG A 239 26.00 9.39 -26.58
N GLN A 240 24.90 10.13 -26.51
CA GLN A 240 24.01 10.37 -27.66
C GLN A 240 24.65 11.26 -28.74
N ARG A 241 25.46 12.26 -28.37
CA ARG A 241 26.20 13.07 -29.35
C ARG A 241 27.30 12.29 -30.07
N MET A 242 27.99 11.36 -29.38
CA MET A 242 29.02 10.53 -30.02
C MET A 242 28.45 9.54 -31.05
N THR A 243 27.25 9.00 -30.82
CA THR A 243 26.59 8.12 -31.80
C THR A 243 26.07 8.85 -33.04
N LEU A 244 25.74 10.15 -32.92
CA LEU A 244 25.29 10.97 -34.05
C LEU A 244 26.45 11.57 -34.88
N GLN A 245 27.63 11.74 -34.27
CA GLN A 245 28.84 12.23 -34.96
C GLN A 245 29.70 11.11 -35.56
N GLY A 246 29.34 9.83 -35.36
CA GLY A 246 30.09 8.67 -35.85
C GLY A 246 29.76 8.19 -37.27
N HIS A 247 28.89 8.88 -38.02
CA HIS A 247 28.75 8.64 -39.45
C HIS A 247 29.58 9.69 -40.22
N PRO A 248 30.78 9.33 -40.74
CA PRO A 248 31.47 10.21 -41.65
C PRO A 248 30.61 10.36 -42.91
N ARG A 249 30.03 11.56 -43.09
CA ARG A 249 29.67 12.04 -44.41
C ARG A 249 30.96 12.33 -45.16
N GLY A 250 31.27 11.48 -46.12
CA GLY A 250 32.23 11.75 -47.19
C GLY A 250 32.64 10.44 -47.84
N ALA A 251 32.83 10.35 -49.14
CA ALA A 251 32.52 11.19 -50.29
C ALA A 251 32.92 10.32 -51.49
N ASN A 252 32.13 10.36 -52.57
CA ASN A 252 32.43 9.87 -53.93
C ASN A 252 32.65 8.36 -54.13
#